data_AF-A0A3L6VXW8-F1
#
_entry.id   AF-A0A3L6VXW8-F1
#
_cell.length_a   1.000
_cell.length_b   1.000
_cell.length_c   1.000
_cell.angle_alpha   90.00
_cell.angle_beta   90.00
_cell.angle_gamma   90.00
#
_symmetry.space_group_name_H-M   'P 1'
#
loop_
_entity.id
_entity.type
_entity.pdbx_description
1 polymer ?
#
loop_
_entity_poly.entity_id
_entity_poly.type
_entity_poly.pdbx_seq_one_letter_code
_entity_poly.pdbx_strand_id
1 'polypeptide(L)' 'MLGDRKPKPLGENADWAKKNKALIVSMEHRFYGKSQPLPDFSTESLKFLSAEKALNDLTNFLNHLIT' A
#
# COMPACT_ATOMS: atom_id res chain seq x y z
N MET A 1 -22.76 -27.48 -8.41
CA MET A 1 -23.31 -26.15 -8.74
C MET A 1 -22.26 -25.07 -8.44
N LEU A 2 -21.14 -25.05 -9.14
CA LEU A 2 -20.22 -23.91 -9.15
C LEU A 2 -20.48 -23.20 -10.48
N GLY A 3 -21.57 -22.43 -10.52
CA GLY A 3 -21.91 -21.64 -11.71
C GLY A 3 -20.82 -20.62 -11.99
N ASP A 4 -20.58 -20.39 -13.28
CA ASP A 4 -19.56 -19.48 -13.83
C ASP A 4 -19.57 -18.13 -13.11
N ARG A 5 -18.72 -17.98 -12.09
CA ARG A 5 -18.52 -16.68 -11.45
C ARG A 5 -17.78 -15.83 -12.47
N LYS A 6 -18.47 -14.84 -13.03
CA LYS A 6 -17.79 -13.77 -13.76
C LYS A 6 -16.66 -13.23 -12.88
N PRO A 7 -15.44 -13.06 -13.40
CA PRO A 7 -14.33 -12.57 -12.61
C PRO A 7 -14.74 -11.24 -11.97
N LYS A 8 -14.54 -11.14 -10.65
CA LYS A 8 -14.79 -9.89 -9.92
C LYS A 8 -13.95 -8.80 -10.60
N PRO A 9 -14.53 -7.64 -10.97
CA PRO A 9 -13.74 -6.57 -11.57
C PRO A 9 -12.61 -6.20 -10.60
N LEU A 10 -11.40 -6.03 -11.15
CA LEU A 10 -10.17 -5.80 -10.40
C LEU A 10 -10.12 -4.38 -9.76
N GLY A 11 -11.20 -3.60 -9.91
CA GLY A 11 -11.32 -2.21 -9.48
C GLY A 11 -10.90 -1.22 -10.57
N GLU A 12 -11.41 0.01 -10.51
CA GLU A 12 -11.17 1.03 -11.55
C GLU A 12 -9.66 1.25 -11.82
N ASN A 13 -8.84 1.29 -10.77
CA ASN A 13 -7.38 1.41 -10.88
C ASN A 13 -6.74 0.30 -11.72
N ALA A 14 -7.25 -0.94 -11.65
CA ALA A 14 -6.74 -2.06 -12.44
C ALA A 14 -7.08 -1.94 -13.92
N ASP A 15 -8.28 -1.45 -14.24
CA ASP A 15 -8.68 -1.19 -15.63
C ASP A 15 -7.82 -0.08 -16.24
N TRP A 16 -7.58 1.01 -15.50
CA TRP A 16 -6.67 2.08 -15.90
C TRP A 16 -5.24 1.58 -16.09
N ALA A 17 -4.72 0.78 -15.17
CA ALA A 17 -3.36 0.26 -15.29
C ALA A 17 -3.21 -0.65 -16.52
N LYS A 18 -4.19 -1.54 -16.76
CA LYS A 18 -4.21 -2.40 -17.95
C LYS A 18 -4.22 -1.57 -19.24
N LYS A 19 -5.06 -0.54 -19.31
CA LYS A 19 -5.14 0.36 -20.47
C LYS A 19 -3.81 1.09 -20.73
N ASN A 20 -3.12 1.49 -19.69
CA ASN A 20 -1.89 2.29 -19.79
C ASN A 20 -0.60 1.47 -19.71
N LYS A 21 -0.68 0.12 -19.64
CA LYS A 21 0.47 -0.78 -19.40
C LYS A 21 1.28 -0.37 -18.15
N ALA A 22 0.57 0.07 -17.11
CA ALA A 22 1.19 0.58 -15.89
C ALA A 22 1.36 -0.51 -14.83
N LEU A 23 2.39 -0.34 -14.00
CA LEU A 23 2.57 -1.11 -12.76
C LEU A 23 1.62 -0.59 -11.69
N ILE A 24 0.92 -1.48 -10.97
CA ILE A 24 0.20 -1.14 -9.74
C ILE A 24 1.04 -1.61 -8.56
N VAL A 25 1.25 -0.70 -7.62
CA VAL A 25 1.82 -1.01 -6.32
C VAL A 25 0.88 -0.48 -5.24
N SER A 26 0.69 -1.27 -4.19
CA SER A 26 -0.03 -0.87 -2.97
C SER A 26 0.91 -1.05 -1.79
N MET A 27 1.02 -0.02 -0.95
CA MET A 27 1.81 -0.05 0.26
C MET A 27 0.90 -0.11 1.48
N GLU A 28 1.27 -0.96 2.43
CA GLU A 28 0.64 -0.95 3.74
C GLU A 28 1.18 0.23 4.56
N HIS A 29 0.29 0.94 5.26
CA HIS A 29 0.64 2.10 6.05
C HIS A 29 1.44 1.67 7.30
N ARG A 30 2.42 2.47 7.72
CA ARG A 30 3.16 2.25 8.97
C ARG A 30 2.21 2.06 10.17
N PHE A 31 2.54 1.13 11.06
CA PHE A 31 1.74 0.69 12.21
C PHE A 31 0.44 -0.07 11.89
N TYR A 32 0.15 -0.37 10.61
CA TYR A 32 -0.98 -1.21 10.21
C TYR A 32 -0.49 -2.58 9.75
N GLY A 33 -1.31 -3.61 10.01
CA GLY A 33 -1.03 -4.97 9.56
C GLY A 33 0.36 -5.46 9.97
N LYS A 34 1.16 -5.87 9.00
CA LYS A 34 2.51 -6.40 9.22
C LYS A 34 3.59 -5.31 9.24
N SER A 35 3.26 -4.09 8.81
CA SER A 35 4.17 -2.96 8.72
C SER A 35 4.37 -2.31 10.09
N GLN A 36 5.11 -3.01 10.97
CA GLN A 36 5.39 -2.60 12.34
C GLN A 36 6.83 -2.08 12.46
N PRO A 37 7.07 -0.76 12.38
CA PRO A 37 8.41 -0.20 12.45
C PRO A 37 9.03 -0.27 13.86
N LEU A 38 8.20 -0.47 14.88
CA LEU A 38 8.57 -0.60 16.28
C LEU A 38 7.84 -1.80 16.90
N PRO A 39 8.36 -2.39 17.99
CA PRO A 39 7.82 -3.61 18.56
C PRO A 39 6.50 -3.42 19.32
N ASP A 40 6.09 -2.18 19.61
CA ASP A 40 4.91 -1.89 20.42
C ASP A 40 4.12 -0.66 19.93
N PHE A 41 3.00 -0.42 20.61
CA PHE A 41 2.09 0.72 20.39
C PHE A 41 2.07 1.66 21.60
N SER A 42 3.20 1.82 22.30
CA SER A 42 3.34 2.83 23.34
C SER A 42 3.16 4.24 22.76
N THR A 43 2.82 5.22 23.60
CA THR A 43 2.73 6.63 23.18
C THR A 43 4.04 7.14 22.57
N GLU A 44 5.17 6.64 23.08
CA GLU A 44 6.52 6.93 22.62
C GLU A 44 6.78 6.35 21.23
N SER A 45 6.25 5.17 20.92
CA SER A 45 6.31 4.57 19.58
C SER A 45 5.35 5.26 18.61
N LEU A 46 4.13 5.56 19.06
CA LEU A 46 3.09 6.17 18.23
C LEU A 46 3.38 7.62 17.84
N LYS A 47 4.37 8.29 18.45
CA LYS A 47 4.85 9.59 17.95
C LYS A 47 5.34 9.54 16.49
N PHE A 48 5.67 8.36 15.97
CA PHE A 48 6.06 8.14 14.59
C PHE A 48 4.90 7.76 13.66
N LEU A 49 3.68 7.62 14.18
CA LEU A 49 2.44 7.45 13.41
C LEU A 49 1.89 8.83 13.02
N SER A 50 2.46 9.42 11.97
CA SER A 50 1.99 10.68 11.40
C SER A 50 1.93 10.63 9.88
N ALA A 51 1.05 11.47 9.31
CA ALA A 51 0.89 11.57 7.86
C ALA A 51 2.19 12.00 7.16
N GLU A 52 2.95 12.94 7.75
CA GLU A 52 4.24 13.38 7.22
C GLU A 52 5.23 12.21 7.12
N LYS A 53 5.29 11.36 8.17
CA LYS A 53 6.19 10.22 8.17
C LYS A 53 5.73 9.13 7.21
N ALA A 54 4.43 8.90 7.06
CA ALA A 54 3.89 7.98 6.06
C ALA A 54 4.17 8.45 4.62
N LEU A 55 4.11 9.77 4.37
CA LEU A 55 4.48 10.34 3.08
C LEU A 55 5.96 10.13 2.77
N ASN A 56 6.84 10.29 3.77
CA ASN A 56 8.25 10.00 3.60
C ASN A 56 8.51 8.51 3.28
N ASP A 57 7.71 7.58 3.81
CA ASP A 57 7.81 6.16 3.41
C ASP A 57 7.46 5.97 1.93
N LEU A 58 6.40 6.64 1.45
CA LEU A 58 6.02 6.61 0.03
C LEU A 58 7.14 7.16 -0.86
N THR A 59 7.75 8.28 -0.49
CA THR A 59 8.87 8.87 -1.25
C THR A 59 10.08 7.94 -1.27
N ASN A 60 10.46 7.38 -0.12
CA ASN A 60 11.60 6.45 -0.03
C ASN A 60 11.35 5.18 -0.84
N PHE A 61 10.14 4.63 -0.77
CA PHE A 61 9.75 3.47 -1.55
C PHE A 61 9.75 3.77 -3.05
N LEU A 62 9.19 4.91 -3.46
CA LEU A 62 9.16 5.33 -4.85
C LEU A 62 10.58 5.48 -5.43
N ASN A 63 11.49 6.10 -4.66
CA ASN A 63 12.90 6.23 -5.05
C ASN A 63 13.54 4.86 -5.23
N HIS A 64 13.28 3.90 -4.34
CA HIS A 64 13.80 2.54 -4.45
C HIS A 64 13.19 1.76 -5.63
N LEU A 65 11.94 2.05 -6.00
CA LEU A 65 11.24 1.35 -7.09
C LEU A 65 11.68 1.84 -8.47
N ILE A 66 11.97 3.13 -8.61
CA ILE A 66 12.29 3.77 -9.90
C ILE A 66 13.79 3.78 -10.20
N THR A 67 14.65 3.71 -9.18
CA THR A 67 16.11 3.66 -9.34
C THR A 67 16.59 2.23 -9.55
#